data_AF-A0AA86JBZ3-F1
#
_entry.id   AF-A0AA86JBZ3-F1
#
_cell.length_a   1.000
_cell.length_b   1.000
_cell.length_c   1.000
_cell.angle_alpha   90.00
_cell.angle_beta   90.00
_cell.angle_gamma   90.00
#
_symmetry.space_group_name_H-M   'P 1'
#
loop_
_entity.id
_entity.type
_entity.pdbx_description
1 polymer ?
#
loop_
_entity_poly.entity_id
_entity_poly.type
_entity_poly.pdbx_seq_one_letter_code
_entity_poly.pdbx_strand_id
1 'polypeptide(L)'
;MSDSIVADVFIMILCVILLFIGPIYQNFDTADRLCDSIVSEVLNTYEKDIRKKGYIDKETYFDFLTDLARTGEVYEVEFIHTSRLAYPSGSDDYEIHEIKYGNDIILEQIKDGSKKYTMRYGDDFKIRIKEKKAAPSRLLVSIFANKGTETLLVFTGGGMIENEVYE
;
A
#
# COMPACT_ATOMS: atom_id res chain seq x y z
N MET A 1 -35.03 -11.26 44.72
CA MET A 1 -35.66 -12.16 43.74
C MET A 1 -35.91 -11.46 42.39
N SER A 2 -36.18 -10.14 42.37
CA SER A 2 -36.22 -9.33 41.13
C SER A 2 -34.83 -9.07 40.53
N ASP A 3 -33.82 -8.79 41.36
CA ASP A 3 -32.47 -8.42 40.88
C ASP A 3 -31.77 -9.55 40.12
N SER A 4 -32.03 -10.81 40.49
CA SER A 4 -31.52 -11.98 39.78
C SER A 4 -32.14 -12.12 38.39
N ILE A 5 -33.45 -11.87 38.24
CA ILE A 5 -34.14 -11.97 36.94
C ILE A 5 -33.63 -10.89 35.98
N VAL A 6 -33.39 -9.67 36.47
CA VAL A 6 -32.83 -8.58 35.64
C VAL A 6 -31.41 -8.92 35.19
N ALA A 7 -30.58 -9.46 36.08
CA ALA A 7 -29.23 -9.90 35.75
C ALA A 7 -29.23 -11.07 34.74
N ASP A 8 -30.10 -12.05 34.91
CA ASP A 8 -30.23 -13.20 34.01
C ASP A 8 -30.67 -12.78 32.60
N VAL A 9 -31.66 -11.86 32.52
CA VAL A 9 -32.11 -11.28 31.24
C VAL A 9 -30.98 -10.49 30.58
N PHE A 10 -30.21 -9.72 31.35
CA PHE A 10 -29.06 -8.98 30.83
C PHE A 10 -27.99 -9.92 30.27
N ILE A 11 -27.62 -10.98 31.01
CA ILE A 11 -26.64 -11.97 30.58
C ILE A 11 -27.13 -12.70 29.33
N MET A 12 -28.41 -13.08 29.27
CA MET A 12 -29.00 -13.71 28.09
C MET A 12 -28.86 -12.82 26.85
N ILE A 13 -29.21 -11.53 26.95
CA ILE A 13 -29.08 -10.57 25.85
C ILE A 13 -27.60 -10.41 25.45
N LEU A 14 -26.71 -10.30 26.42
CA LEU A 14 -25.27 -10.18 26.18
C LEU A 14 -24.72 -11.43 25.45
N CYS A 15 -25.11 -12.63 25.87
CA CYS A 15 -24.72 -13.88 25.22
C CYS A 15 -25.20 -13.95 23.76
N VAL A 16 -26.44 -13.52 23.49
CA VAL A 16 -26.97 -13.44 22.12
C VAL A 16 -26.14 -12.48 21.27
N ILE A 17 -25.81 -11.30 21.81
CA ILE A 17 -24.96 -10.32 21.11
C ILE A 17 -23.57 -10.91 20.80
N LEU A 18 -22.94 -11.57 21.76
CA LEU A 18 -21.62 -12.20 21.57
C LEU A 18 -21.63 -13.31 20.52
N LEU A 19 -22.73 -14.05 20.39
CA LEU A 19 -22.90 -15.10 19.37
C LEU A 19 -22.84 -14.50 17.95
N PHE A 20 -23.31 -13.28 17.75
CA PHE A 20 -23.25 -12.60 16.46
C PHE A 20 -21.91 -11.90 16.20
N ILE A 21 -21.25 -11.36 17.23
CA ILE A 21 -19.97 -10.62 17.07
C ILE A 21 -18.88 -11.53 16.49
N GLY A 22 -18.78 -12.78 16.95
CA GLY A 22 -17.75 -13.72 16.49
C GLY A 22 -17.79 -13.95 14.97
N PRO A 23 -18.92 -14.41 14.41
CA PRO A 23 -19.08 -14.58 12.96
C PRO A 23 -18.90 -13.28 12.17
N ILE A 24 -19.40 -12.14 12.67
CA ILE A 24 -19.22 -10.83 12.01
C ILE A 24 -17.73 -10.50 11.91
N TYR A 25 -16.98 -10.66 13.01
CA TYR A 25 -15.54 -10.44 13.03
C TYR A 25 -14.82 -11.34 12.04
N GLN A 26 -15.15 -12.63 11.97
CA GLN A 26 -14.54 -13.56 11.03
C GLN A 26 -14.77 -13.16 9.56
N ASN A 27 -15.98 -12.67 9.23
CA ASN A 27 -16.27 -12.17 7.90
C ASN A 27 -15.45 -10.92 7.56
N PHE A 28 -15.32 -9.99 8.51
CA PHE A 28 -14.46 -8.82 8.32
C PHE A 28 -12.99 -9.18 8.19
N ASP A 29 -12.45 -10.05 9.06
CA ASP A 29 -11.05 -10.50 8.96
C ASP A 29 -10.77 -11.19 7.62
N THR A 30 -11.71 -11.98 7.12
CA THR A 30 -11.57 -12.64 5.80
C THR A 30 -11.60 -11.62 4.66
N ALA A 31 -12.51 -10.67 4.69
CA ALA A 31 -12.60 -9.62 3.67
C ALA A 31 -11.36 -8.72 3.67
N ASP A 32 -10.86 -8.36 4.85
CA ASP A 32 -9.67 -7.52 5.01
C ASP A 32 -8.42 -8.24 4.46
N ARG A 33 -8.24 -9.52 4.78
CA ARG A 33 -7.13 -10.33 4.23
C ARG A 33 -7.17 -10.47 2.72
N LEU A 34 -8.37 -10.56 2.14
CA LEU A 34 -8.52 -10.59 0.68
C LEU A 34 -8.06 -9.26 0.07
N CYS A 35 -8.44 -8.13 0.68
CA CYS A 35 -7.99 -6.81 0.25
C CYS A 35 -6.45 -6.71 0.34
N ASP A 36 -5.86 -7.08 1.47
CA ASP A 36 -4.41 -7.06 1.68
C ASP A 36 -3.66 -7.92 0.65
N SER A 37 -4.22 -9.08 0.30
CA SER A 37 -3.69 -9.96 -0.73
C SER A 37 -3.71 -9.31 -2.11
N ILE A 38 -4.83 -8.68 -2.48
CA ILE A 38 -4.96 -7.96 -3.76
C ILE A 38 -3.97 -6.80 -3.81
N VAL A 39 -3.87 -5.99 -2.77
CA VAL A 39 -2.91 -4.86 -2.71
C VAL A 39 -1.48 -5.36 -2.89
N SER A 40 -1.12 -6.45 -2.23
CA SER A 40 0.22 -7.05 -2.33
C SER A 40 0.49 -7.62 -3.73
N GLU A 41 -0.50 -8.25 -4.36
CA GLU A 41 -0.39 -8.77 -5.73
C GLU A 41 -0.18 -7.64 -6.74
N VAL A 42 -1.00 -6.58 -6.65
CA VAL A 42 -0.89 -5.38 -7.51
C VAL A 42 0.48 -4.75 -7.31
N LEU A 43 0.88 -4.49 -6.06
CA LEU A 43 2.20 -3.93 -5.74
C LEU A 43 3.35 -4.72 -6.37
N ASN A 44 3.35 -6.05 -6.17
CA ASN A 44 4.39 -6.94 -6.69
C ASN A 44 4.40 -7.02 -8.22
N THR A 45 3.24 -6.90 -8.86
CA THR A 45 3.13 -6.95 -10.32
C THR A 45 3.70 -5.68 -10.94
N TYR A 46 3.25 -4.51 -10.48
CA TYR A 46 3.65 -3.24 -11.06
C TYR A 46 5.07 -2.82 -10.66
N GLU A 47 5.53 -3.14 -9.45
CA GLU A 47 6.95 -2.89 -9.10
C GLU A 47 7.89 -3.65 -10.05
N LYS A 48 7.56 -4.90 -10.39
CA LYS A 48 8.41 -5.75 -11.22
C LYS A 48 8.36 -5.30 -12.66
N ASP A 49 7.17 -4.99 -13.16
CA ASP A 49 6.98 -4.48 -14.50
C ASP A 49 7.75 -3.17 -14.73
N ILE A 50 7.61 -2.20 -13.81
CA ILE A 50 8.32 -0.93 -13.87
C ILE A 50 9.84 -1.13 -13.76
N ARG A 51 10.31 -2.02 -12.87
CA ARG A 51 11.74 -2.33 -12.72
C ARG A 51 12.35 -2.99 -13.95
N LYS A 52 11.58 -3.83 -14.65
CA LYS A 52 12.00 -4.50 -15.89
C LYS A 52 12.02 -3.53 -17.07
N LYS A 53 10.97 -2.71 -17.22
CA LYS A 53 10.85 -1.71 -18.29
C LYS A 53 11.79 -0.52 -18.11
N GLY A 54 12.10 -0.15 -16.87
CA GLY A 54 12.90 1.05 -16.56
C GLY A 54 12.15 2.37 -16.77
N TYR A 55 10.83 2.35 -16.98
CA TYR A 55 10.03 3.56 -17.12
C TYR A 55 8.60 3.38 -16.60
N ILE A 56 7.93 4.51 -16.36
CA ILE A 56 6.51 4.60 -16.03
C ILE A 56 5.83 5.46 -17.08
N ASP A 57 4.70 4.99 -17.60
CA ASP A 57 3.83 5.78 -18.45
C ASP A 57 2.46 5.98 -17.80
N LYS A 58 1.63 6.81 -18.45
CA LYS A 58 0.31 7.16 -17.95
C LYS A 58 -0.60 5.93 -17.84
N GLU A 59 -0.56 5.06 -18.84
CA GLU A 59 -1.38 3.85 -18.91
C GLU A 59 -1.04 2.91 -17.74
N THR A 60 0.24 2.59 -17.54
CA THR A 60 0.71 1.77 -16.41
C THR A 60 0.24 2.34 -15.06
N TYR A 61 0.28 3.67 -14.89
CA TYR A 61 -0.21 4.31 -13.67
C TYR A 61 -1.72 4.17 -13.49
N PHE A 62 -2.51 4.35 -14.55
CA PHE A 62 -3.97 4.19 -14.46
C PHE A 62 -4.38 2.75 -14.28
N ASP A 63 -3.70 1.80 -14.90
CA ASP A 63 -3.95 0.37 -14.73
C ASP A 63 -3.65 -0.03 -13.28
N PHE A 64 -2.52 0.45 -12.73
CA PHE A 64 -2.19 0.26 -11.31
C PHE A 64 -3.30 0.78 -10.38
N LEU A 65 -3.81 1.99 -10.62
CA LEU A 65 -4.90 2.55 -9.83
C LEU A 65 -6.22 1.79 -10.02
N THR A 66 -6.51 1.33 -11.23
CA THR A 66 -7.71 0.57 -11.56
C THR A 66 -7.70 -0.79 -10.88
N ASP A 67 -6.57 -1.48 -10.89
CA ASP A 67 -6.40 -2.74 -10.18
C ASP A 67 -6.46 -2.55 -8.67
N LEU A 68 -5.88 -1.49 -8.14
CA LEU A 68 -5.97 -1.17 -6.72
C LEU A 68 -7.42 -0.85 -6.30
N ALA A 69 -8.19 -0.21 -7.17
CA ALA A 69 -9.61 0.10 -6.94
C ALA A 69 -10.50 -1.15 -6.89
N ARG A 70 -10.04 -2.32 -7.34
CA ARG A 70 -10.78 -3.60 -7.23
C ARG A 70 -11.04 -4.03 -5.79
N THR A 71 -10.24 -3.55 -4.85
CA THR A 71 -10.45 -3.73 -3.41
C THR A 71 -11.71 -3.01 -2.90
N GLY A 72 -12.22 -2.02 -3.63
CA GLY A 72 -13.28 -1.11 -3.17
C GLY A 72 -12.82 -0.08 -2.14
N GLU A 73 -11.52 -0.01 -1.86
CA GLU A 73 -10.94 0.83 -0.81
C GLU A 73 -10.06 1.95 -1.38
N VAL A 74 -9.90 3.01 -0.57
CA VAL A 74 -9.13 4.19 -0.96
C VAL A 74 -7.76 4.18 -0.29
N TYR A 75 -6.72 4.23 -1.11
CA TYR A 75 -5.34 4.27 -0.69
C TYR A 75 -4.67 5.60 -1.03
N GLU A 76 -3.66 5.93 -0.27
CA GLU A 76 -2.64 6.92 -0.59
C GLU A 76 -1.47 6.19 -1.26
N VAL A 77 -1.16 6.58 -2.50
CA VAL A 77 -0.12 5.96 -3.32
C VAL A 77 1.00 6.96 -3.53
N GLU A 78 2.23 6.52 -3.29
CA GLU A 78 3.44 7.31 -3.45
C GLU A 78 4.48 6.52 -4.25
N PHE A 79 4.92 7.09 -5.36
CA PHE A 79 6.06 6.58 -6.13
C PHE A 79 7.32 7.36 -5.76
N ILE A 80 8.42 6.64 -5.56
CA ILE A 80 9.70 7.19 -5.14
C ILE A 80 10.79 6.60 -6.04
N HIS A 81 11.49 7.47 -6.75
CA HIS A 81 12.67 7.11 -7.53
C HIS A 81 13.91 7.69 -6.85
N THR A 82 14.93 6.88 -6.62
CA THR A 82 16.23 7.31 -6.07
C THR A 82 17.30 7.04 -7.11
N SER A 83 17.86 8.11 -7.69
CA SER A 83 18.94 8.01 -8.66
C SER A 83 20.29 8.17 -8.00
N ARG A 84 21.25 7.30 -8.36
CA ARG A 84 22.63 7.34 -7.86
C ARG A 84 23.55 7.89 -8.93
N LEU A 85 24.20 9.02 -8.63
CA LEU A 85 25.09 9.71 -9.54
C LEU A 85 26.50 9.72 -8.98
N ALA A 86 27.44 9.18 -9.74
CA ALA A 86 28.87 9.28 -9.44
C ALA A 86 29.44 10.55 -10.07
N TYR A 87 29.97 11.44 -9.25
CA TYR A 87 30.66 12.65 -9.67
C TYR A 87 32.16 12.49 -9.41
N PRO A 88 33.04 12.92 -10.33
CA PRO A 88 34.48 12.87 -10.10
C PRO A 88 34.87 13.82 -8.98
N SER A 89 35.59 13.32 -7.97
CA SER A 89 36.13 14.10 -6.83
C SER A 89 37.65 13.99 -6.80
N GLY A 90 38.31 14.50 -7.86
CA GLY A 90 39.78 14.46 -7.99
C GLY A 90 40.27 13.52 -9.09
N SER A 91 41.55 13.15 -9.05
CA SER A 91 42.22 12.44 -10.16
C SER A 91 41.86 10.96 -10.27
N ASP A 92 41.51 10.29 -9.16
CA ASP A 92 41.16 8.85 -9.13
C ASP A 92 39.98 8.53 -8.16
N ASP A 93 39.28 9.55 -7.64
CA ASP A 93 38.22 9.36 -6.65
C ASP A 93 36.85 9.83 -7.18
N TYR A 94 35.78 9.25 -6.65
CA TYR A 94 34.40 9.57 -7.03
C TYR A 94 33.49 9.67 -5.81
N GLU A 95 32.60 10.64 -5.84
CA GLU A 95 31.55 10.82 -4.85
C GLU A 95 30.21 10.36 -5.41
N ILE A 96 29.50 9.53 -4.65
CA ILE A 96 28.15 9.10 -5.01
C ILE A 96 27.15 10.02 -4.33
N HIS A 97 26.35 10.70 -5.14
CA HIS A 97 25.20 11.48 -4.71
C HIS A 97 23.90 10.75 -5.02
N GLU A 98 23.00 10.68 -4.02
CA GLU A 98 21.65 10.16 -4.19
C GLU A 98 20.65 11.31 -4.35
N ILE A 99 19.89 11.30 -5.45
CA ILE A 99 18.81 12.25 -5.70
C ILE A 99 17.48 11.51 -5.66
N LYS A 100 16.55 12.00 -4.82
CA LYS A 100 15.22 11.42 -4.67
C LYS A 100 14.19 12.24 -5.42
N TYR A 101 13.39 11.57 -6.23
CA TYR A 101 12.27 12.11 -6.99
C TYR A 101 10.99 11.53 -6.43
N GLY A 102 10.08 12.41 -6.02
CA GLY A 102 8.78 12.05 -5.46
C GLY A 102 7.70 11.93 -6.52
N ASN A 103 6.49 11.67 -6.02
CA ASN A 103 5.31 11.46 -6.84
C ASN A 103 4.93 12.70 -7.66
N ASP A 104 5.19 13.89 -7.14
CA ASP A 104 4.96 15.18 -7.81
C ASP A 104 5.67 15.25 -9.17
N ILE A 105 6.97 14.98 -9.18
CA ILE A 105 7.81 15.04 -10.39
C ILE A 105 7.43 13.92 -11.37
N ILE A 106 7.25 12.70 -10.85
CA ILE A 106 6.94 11.52 -11.67
C ILE A 106 5.58 11.71 -12.36
N LEU A 107 4.54 12.10 -11.61
CA LEU A 107 3.19 12.26 -12.12
C LEU A 107 3.06 13.46 -13.06
N GLU A 108 3.77 14.55 -12.80
CA GLU A 108 3.81 15.71 -13.70
C GLU A 108 4.35 15.30 -15.08
N GLN A 109 5.38 14.46 -15.13
CA GLN A 109 5.99 14.04 -16.39
C GLN A 109 5.09 13.10 -17.22
N ILE A 110 4.28 12.25 -16.59
CA ILE A 110 3.41 11.31 -17.30
C ILE A 110 1.99 11.84 -17.54
N LYS A 111 1.60 12.98 -16.93
CA LYS A 111 0.23 13.52 -16.96
C LYS A 111 -0.36 13.65 -18.37
N ASP A 112 0.44 14.12 -19.32
CA ASP A 112 0.00 14.37 -20.69
C ASP A 112 -0.17 13.07 -21.50
N GLY A 113 0.45 11.97 -21.06
CA GLY A 113 0.38 10.66 -21.72
C GLY A 113 1.30 10.51 -22.94
N SER A 114 1.85 11.60 -23.47
CA SER A 114 2.81 11.56 -24.58
C SER A 114 4.25 11.31 -24.13
N LYS A 115 4.54 11.46 -22.83
CA LYS A 115 5.87 11.31 -22.24
C LYS A 115 5.89 10.15 -21.25
N LYS A 116 7.02 9.47 -21.21
CA LYS A 116 7.34 8.43 -20.23
C LYS A 116 8.31 9.01 -19.20
N TYR A 117 8.18 8.59 -17.95
CA TYR A 117 9.17 8.85 -16.91
C TYR A 117 10.18 7.70 -16.90
N THR A 118 11.40 7.96 -17.39
CA THR A 118 12.46 6.95 -17.56
C THR A 118 13.46 7.01 -16.40
N MET A 119 13.91 5.84 -15.95
CA MET A 119 14.88 5.66 -14.87
C MET A 119 16.12 4.93 -15.42
N ARG A 120 17.28 5.13 -14.80
CA ARG A 120 18.51 4.47 -15.27
C ARG A 120 18.65 3.09 -14.65
N TYR A 121 19.33 2.21 -15.37
CA TYR A 121 19.78 0.94 -14.81
C TYR A 121 20.62 1.18 -13.56
N GLY A 122 20.32 0.47 -12.48
CA GLY A 122 20.98 0.66 -11.18
C GLY A 122 20.36 1.73 -10.28
N ASP A 123 19.40 2.53 -10.77
CA ASP A 123 18.59 3.40 -9.90
C ASP A 123 17.65 2.54 -9.03
N ASP A 124 17.24 3.04 -7.86
CA ASP A 124 16.30 2.37 -6.97
C ASP A 124 14.89 2.95 -7.12
N PHE A 125 13.89 2.10 -7.33
CA PHE A 125 12.47 2.49 -7.42
C PHE A 125 11.63 1.85 -6.33
N LYS A 126 10.66 2.60 -5.79
CA LYS A 126 9.81 2.16 -4.69
C LYS A 126 8.38 2.68 -4.86
N ILE A 127 7.42 1.81 -4.59
CA ILE A 127 6.00 2.11 -4.48
C ILE A 127 5.60 1.94 -3.02
N ARG A 128 4.90 2.94 -2.48
CA ARG A 128 4.29 2.89 -1.15
C ARG A 128 2.79 3.06 -1.30
N ILE A 129 2.03 2.14 -0.70
CA ILE A 129 0.57 2.16 -0.65
C ILE A 129 0.18 2.20 0.81
N LYS A 130 -0.57 3.23 1.21
CA LYS A 130 -1.01 3.41 2.59
C LYS A 130 -2.52 3.51 2.63
N GLU A 131 -3.13 2.85 3.60
CA GLU A 131 -4.57 2.96 3.82
C GLU A 131 -4.97 4.36 4.31
N LYS A 132 -6.12 4.87 3.84
CA LYS A 132 -6.68 6.13 4.37
C LYS A 132 -7.51 5.95 5.64
N LYS A 133 -8.03 4.74 5.88
CA LYS A 133 -8.83 4.38 7.06
C LYS A 133 -8.46 2.96 7.51
N ALA A 134 -8.65 2.63 8.78
CA ALA A 134 -8.45 1.25 9.23
C ALA A 134 -9.54 0.33 8.69
N ALA A 135 -9.16 -0.92 8.45
CA ALA A 135 -10.10 -1.93 7.97
C ALA A 135 -11.11 -2.35 9.07
N PRO A 136 -12.33 -2.76 8.68
CA PRO A 136 -13.42 -3.09 9.61
C PRO A 136 -13.06 -4.07 10.74
N SER A 137 -12.24 -5.10 10.49
CA SER A 137 -11.84 -6.05 11.54
C SER A 137 -11.01 -5.37 12.64
N ARG A 138 -10.10 -4.47 12.24
CA ARG A 138 -9.25 -3.70 13.14
C ARG A 138 -10.05 -2.67 13.93
N LEU A 139 -11.05 -2.05 13.30
CA LEU A 139 -12.01 -1.16 13.98
C LEU A 139 -12.83 -1.91 15.04
N LEU A 140 -13.31 -3.13 14.75
CA LEU A 140 -14.01 -3.93 15.74
C LEU A 140 -13.10 -4.29 16.92
N VAL A 141 -11.87 -4.72 16.66
CA VAL A 141 -10.92 -5.09 17.72
C VAL A 141 -10.54 -3.88 18.57
N SER A 142 -10.39 -2.68 18.00
CA SER A 142 -10.02 -1.48 18.77
C SER A 142 -11.08 -1.11 19.82
N ILE A 143 -12.36 -1.33 19.53
CA ILE A 143 -13.48 -1.14 20.47
C ILE A 143 -13.32 -2.06 21.70
N PHE A 144 -12.94 -3.33 21.52
CA PHE A 144 -12.77 -4.28 22.61
C PHE A 144 -11.42 -4.16 23.33
N ALA A 145 -10.37 -3.77 22.61
CA ALA A 145 -9.00 -3.76 23.12
C ALA A 145 -8.62 -2.50 23.91
N ASN A 146 -9.51 -1.50 24.01
CA ASN A 146 -9.25 -0.20 24.64
C ASN A 146 -7.94 0.47 24.13
N LYS A 147 -7.62 0.28 22.85
CA LYS A 147 -6.47 0.87 22.18
C LYS A 147 -6.97 2.00 21.28
N GLY A 148 -6.65 3.23 21.66
CA GLY A 148 -7.11 4.46 20.99
C GLY A 148 -6.44 4.80 19.66
N THR A 149 -5.63 3.90 19.09
CA THR A 149 -4.93 4.17 17.82
C THR A 149 -5.24 3.09 16.80
N GLU A 150 -6.00 3.47 15.79
CA GLU A 150 -6.19 2.70 14.55
C GLU A 150 -4.84 2.59 13.83
N THR A 151 -4.29 1.39 13.71
CA THR A 151 -3.04 1.16 12.96
C THR A 151 -3.38 1.00 11.47
N LEU A 152 -3.06 2.03 10.67
CA LEU A 152 -3.15 1.98 9.22
C LEU A 152 -2.02 1.09 8.66
N LEU A 153 -2.33 0.22 7.71
CA LEU A 153 -1.34 -0.58 7.02
C LEU A 153 -0.64 0.23 5.93
N VAL A 154 0.65 -0.07 5.77
CA VAL A 154 1.51 0.47 4.71
C VAL A 154 2.17 -0.69 4.01
N PHE A 155 1.86 -0.84 2.72
CA PHE A 155 2.49 -1.79 1.83
C PHE A 155 3.61 -1.06 1.10
N THR A 156 4.79 -1.66 1.02
CA THR A 156 5.93 -1.07 0.33
C THR A 156 6.64 -2.14 -0.47
N GLY A 157 6.84 -1.83 -1.74
CA GLY A 157 7.49 -2.69 -2.72
C GLY A 157 8.50 -1.86 -3.51
N GLY A 158 9.53 -2.49 -4.03
CA GLY A 158 10.54 -1.82 -4.83
C GLY A 158 11.84 -2.59 -4.95
N GLY A 159 12.81 -1.93 -5.56
CA GLY A 159 14.16 -2.43 -5.75
C GLY A 159 14.85 -1.72 -6.91
N MET A 160 16.03 -2.23 -7.24
CA MET A 160 16.87 -1.68 -8.30
C MET A 160 16.26 -1.91 -9.68
N ILE A 161 16.39 -0.95 -10.60
CA ILE A 161 15.98 -1.08 -11.99
C ILE A 161 16.91 -2.07 -12.72
N GLU A 162 16.30 -3.06 -13.38
CA GLU A 162 17.00 -4.18 -14.04
C GLU A 162 17.18 -3.96 -15.55
N ASN A 163 16.43 -3.01 -16.14
CA ASN A 163 16.48 -2.63 -17.56
C ASN A 163 16.64 -3.83 -18.52
N GLU A 164 15.72 -4.79 -18.42
CA GLU A 164 15.76 -6.03 -19.23
C GLU A 164 15.22 -5.83 -20.65
N VAL A 165 14.54 -4.70 -20.91
CA VAL A 165 14.02 -4.35 -22.24
C VAL A 165 15.06 -3.55 -23.00
N TYR A 166 15.98 -4.26 -23.66
CA TYR A 166 16.77 -3.69 -24.73
C TYR A 166 15.84 -3.46 -25.94
N GLU A 167 15.49 -2.21 -26.24
CA GLU A 167 15.04 -1.83 -27.59
C GLU A 167 16.25 -1.67 -28.53
#